data_AF-A0A223ZR26-F1
#
_entry.id   AF-A0A223ZR26-F1
#
_cell.length_a   1.000
_cell.length_b   1.000
_cell.length_c   1.000
_cell.angle_alpha   90.00
_cell.angle_beta   90.00
_cell.angle_gamma   90.00
#
_symmetry.space_group_name_H-M   'P 1'
#
loop_
_entity.id
_entity.type
_entity.pdbx_description
1 polymer ?
#
loop_
_entity_poly.entity_id
_entity_poly.type
_entity_poly.pdbx_seq_one_letter_code
_entity_poly.pdbx_strand_id
1 'polypeptide(L)'
;DMMEGVAKGMEVGACTEVLSAEGKIITAGGIDTHIHFICPQIINEALANGLTTLIGGGTGPATGTNATTCTPGAWNIHRMLEAAEGFPINLGFLGKGNSSLPDGLREQVEAGAIG
;
A
#
# COMPACT_ATOMS: atom_id res chain seq x y z
N ASP A 1 30.98 -22.03 7.43
CA ASP A 1 31.98 -22.86 8.14
C ASP A 1 33.41 -22.50 7.77
N MET A 2 33.69 -22.10 6.52
CA MET A 2 35.05 -21.90 5.99
C MET A 2 35.41 -20.43 5.68
N MET A 3 34.42 -19.54 5.53
CA MET A 3 34.65 -18.11 5.27
C MET A 3 34.76 -17.34 6.59
N GLU A 4 35.73 -16.44 6.69
CA GLU A 4 35.83 -15.49 7.79
C GLU A 4 34.78 -14.38 7.67
N GLY A 5 34.30 -13.86 8.81
CA GLY A 5 33.47 -12.64 8.84
C GLY A 5 32.00 -12.79 8.41
N VAL A 6 31.49 -14.01 8.24
CA VAL A 6 30.05 -14.22 7.99
C VAL A 6 29.24 -13.71 9.18
N ALA A 7 28.32 -12.78 8.93
CA ALA A 7 27.46 -12.22 9.97
C ALA A 7 26.47 -13.27 10.50
N LYS A 8 26.19 -13.22 11.81
CA LYS A 8 25.22 -14.11 12.47
C LYS A 8 23.83 -13.92 11.82
N GLY A 9 23.22 -15.02 11.37
CA GLY A 9 21.92 -15.00 10.69
C GLY A 9 21.98 -14.74 9.18
N MET A 10 23.19 -14.67 8.60
CA MET A 10 23.41 -14.57 7.14
C MET A 10 24.05 -15.84 6.56
N GLU A 11 23.90 -16.98 7.23
CA GLU A 11 24.36 -18.27 6.73
C GLU A 11 23.51 -18.73 5.53
N VAL A 12 24.16 -19.17 4.45
CA VAL A 12 23.48 -19.78 3.30
C VAL A 12 23.45 -21.30 3.51
N GLY A 13 22.25 -21.87 3.54
CA GLY A 13 22.03 -23.30 3.76
C GLY A 13 21.17 -23.96 2.68
N ALA A 14 20.78 -25.21 2.90
CA ALA A 14 20.00 -26.00 1.94
C ALA A 14 18.61 -25.42 1.62
N CYS A 15 18.09 -24.52 2.46
CA CYS A 15 16.78 -23.89 2.31
C CYS A 15 16.86 -22.40 1.94
N THR A 16 18.03 -21.91 1.52
CA THR A 16 18.24 -20.50 1.17
C THR A 16 18.10 -20.29 -0.34
N GLU A 17 17.14 -19.46 -0.76
CA GLU A 17 17.06 -18.97 -2.15
C GLU A 17 18.06 -17.82 -2.38
N VAL A 18 18.54 -17.66 -3.61
CA VAL A 18 19.56 -16.68 -3.97
C VAL A 18 19.09 -15.82 -5.15
N LEU A 19 19.06 -14.50 -4.92
CA LEU A 19 18.92 -13.49 -5.98
C LEU A 19 20.25 -12.77 -6.17
N SER A 20 20.78 -12.75 -7.40
CA SER A 20 22.03 -12.03 -7.69
C SER A 20 21.76 -10.53 -7.86
N ALA A 21 22.41 -9.72 -7.02
CA ALA A 21 22.40 -8.25 -7.09
C ALA A 21 23.71 -7.66 -7.64
N GLU A 22 24.59 -8.49 -8.22
CA GLU A 22 25.86 -8.02 -8.78
C GLU A 22 25.61 -7.01 -9.91
N GLY A 23 26.27 -5.84 -9.81
CA GLY A 23 26.10 -4.74 -10.75
C GLY A 23 24.70 -4.11 -10.73
N LYS A 24 23.91 -4.30 -9.65
CA LYS A 24 22.59 -3.66 -9.46
C LYS A 24 22.65 -2.68 -8.29
N ILE A 25 21.79 -1.67 -8.35
CA ILE A 25 21.48 -0.81 -7.19
C ILE A 25 20.20 -1.36 -6.57
N ILE A 26 20.23 -1.63 -5.28
CA ILE A 26 19.07 -2.07 -4.51
C ILE A 26 18.61 -0.90 -3.63
N THR A 27 17.33 -0.55 -3.74
CA THR A 27 16.69 0.46 -2.90
C THR A 27 15.56 -0.18 -2.10
N ALA A 28 15.08 0.53 -1.08
CA ALA A 28 13.75 0.24 -0.56
C ALA A 28 12.70 0.45 -1.67
N GLY A 29 11.56 -0.23 -1.55
CA GLY A 29 10.41 0.07 -2.40
C GLY A 29 9.87 1.47 -2.08
N GLY A 30 9.43 2.17 -3.12
CA GLY A 30 8.84 3.50 -2.96
C GLY A 30 7.50 3.46 -2.22
N ILE A 31 7.22 4.55 -1.52
CA ILE A 31 5.96 4.79 -0.80
C ILE A 31 5.33 6.04 -1.40
N ASP A 32 4.21 5.87 -2.10
CA ASP A 32 3.39 6.98 -2.56
C ASP A 32 2.25 7.22 -1.58
N THR A 33 2.11 8.46 -1.12
CA THR A 33 1.16 8.86 -0.09
C THR A 33 0.02 9.75 -0.60
N HIS A 34 -0.07 9.92 -1.92
CA HIS A 34 -1.10 10.73 -2.56
C HIS A 34 -1.77 9.97 -3.70
N ILE A 35 -2.37 8.82 -3.40
CA ILE A 35 -3.00 7.98 -4.41
C ILE A 35 -4.51 8.21 -4.50
N HIS A 36 -4.99 8.42 -5.72
CA HIS A 36 -6.40 8.32 -6.05
C HIS A 36 -6.69 6.92 -6.57
N PHE A 37 -7.45 6.12 -5.83
CA PHE A 37 -7.81 4.74 -6.22
C PHE A 37 -8.95 4.74 -7.27
N ILE A 38 -8.65 5.31 -8.44
CA ILE A 38 -9.59 5.48 -9.58
C ILE A 38 -9.81 4.16 -10.31
N CYS A 39 -8.76 3.37 -10.50
CA CYS A 39 -8.82 2.13 -11.23
C CYS A 39 -7.73 1.15 -10.75
N PRO A 40 -7.93 -0.17 -10.87
CA PRO A 40 -6.95 -1.16 -10.39
C PRO A 40 -5.64 -1.17 -11.20
N GLN A 41 -5.65 -0.66 -12.45
CA GLN A 41 -4.48 -0.66 -13.33
C GLN A 41 -3.29 0.11 -12.75
N ILE A 42 -3.55 1.10 -11.88
CA ILE A 42 -2.49 1.89 -11.23
C ILE A 42 -1.51 1.01 -10.43
N ILE A 43 -1.95 -0.17 -9.97
CA ILE A 43 -1.11 -1.07 -9.18
C ILE A 43 0.03 -1.66 -10.03
N ASN A 44 -0.26 -2.01 -11.28
CA ASN A 44 0.77 -2.52 -12.19
C ASN A 44 1.79 -1.41 -12.54
N GLU A 45 1.31 -0.18 -12.76
CA GLU A 45 2.19 0.97 -13.03
C GLU A 45 3.05 1.32 -11.82
N ALA A 46 2.48 1.24 -10.61
CA ALA A 46 3.20 1.45 -9.36
C ALA A 46 4.35 0.44 -9.21
N LEU A 47 4.05 -0.87 -9.35
CA LEU A 47 5.05 -1.93 -9.23
C LEU A 47 6.15 -1.80 -10.30
N ALA A 48 5.78 -1.47 -11.55
CA ALA A 48 6.74 -1.27 -12.64
C ALA A 48 7.70 -0.10 -12.38
N ASN A 49 7.29 0.88 -11.56
CA ASN A 49 8.09 2.04 -11.16
C ASN A 49 8.71 1.89 -9.76
N GLY A 50 8.76 0.67 -9.22
CA GLY A 50 9.41 0.38 -7.94
C GLY A 50 8.64 0.88 -6.71
N LEU A 51 7.37 1.26 -6.84
CA LEU A 51 6.50 1.53 -5.69
C LEU A 51 6.01 0.21 -5.11
N THR A 52 5.98 0.14 -3.77
CA THR A 52 5.54 -1.06 -3.03
C THR A 52 4.46 -0.75 -2.01
N THR A 53 4.17 0.53 -1.77
CA THR A 53 3.14 0.99 -0.84
C THR A 53 2.40 2.18 -1.44
N LEU A 54 1.08 2.08 -1.47
CA LEU A 54 0.18 3.12 -1.97
C LEU A 54 -0.78 3.54 -0.85
N ILE A 55 -0.72 4.80 -0.46
CA ILE A 55 -1.60 5.40 0.54
C ILE A 55 -2.41 6.51 -0.11
N GLY A 56 -3.72 6.51 0.12
CA GLY A 56 -4.62 7.47 -0.49
C GLY A 56 -6.08 7.05 -0.32
N GLY A 57 -6.96 7.39 -1.25
CA GLY A 57 -8.38 7.03 -1.12
C GLY A 57 -9.12 7.02 -2.44
N GLY A 58 -10.28 6.37 -2.45
CA GLY A 58 -11.10 6.23 -3.64
C GLY A 58 -12.00 5.00 -3.62
N THR A 59 -12.99 5.01 -4.49
CA THR A 59 -13.96 3.91 -4.67
C THR A 59 -14.12 3.56 -6.15
N GLY A 60 -13.04 3.62 -6.92
CA GLY A 60 -13.07 3.54 -8.38
C GLY A 60 -13.36 4.91 -9.03
N PRO A 61 -13.80 4.95 -10.31
CA PRO A 61 -13.83 6.16 -11.14
C PRO A 61 -15.01 7.10 -10.84
N ALA A 62 -15.42 7.19 -9.58
CA ALA A 62 -16.43 8.13 -9.12
C ALA A 62 -15.87 9.57 -9.12
N THR A 63 -16.73 10.56 -9.34
CA THR A 63 -16.35 11.99 -9.32
C THR A 63 -15.61 12.38 -8.04
N GLY A 64 -16.02 11.83 -6.89
CA GLY A 64 -15.35 12.05 -5.62
C GLY A 64 -13.90 11.57 -5.61
N THR A 65 -13.65 10.34 -6.05
CA THR A 65 -12.29 9.78 -6.18
C THR A 65 -11.44 10.58 -7.16
N ASN A 66 -12.01 10.99 -8.30
CA ASN A 66 -11.28 11.75 -9.31
C ASN A 66 -10.81 13.12 -8.81
N ALA A 67 -11.42 13.63 -7.74
CA ALA A 67 -11.10 14.93 -7.15
C ALA A 67 -10.34 14.83 -5.81
N THR A 68 -10.55 13.75 -5.04
CA THR A 68 -10.09 13.64 -3.65
C THR A 68 -9.57 12.23 -3.36
N THR A 69 -8.50 12.14 -2.55
CA THR A 69 -7.96 10.88 -2.03
C THR A 69 -8.78 10.37 -0.85
N CYS A 70 -10.10 10.26 -1.01
CA CYS A 70 -11.01 9.87 0.07
C CYS A 70 -11.80 8.60 -0.30
N THR A 71 -11.82 7.64 0.63
CA THR A 71 -12.72 6.49 0.67
C THR A 71 -13.80 6.76 1.72
N PRO A 72 -14.94 7.38 1.36
CA PRO A 72 -15.83 7.98 2.34
C PRO A 72 -16.75 6.96 3.03
N GLY A 73 -16.70 6.91 4.35
CA GLY A 73 -17.63 6.13 5.18
C GLY A 73 -17.28 4.65 5.30
N ALA A 74 -17.75 4.03 6.39
CA ALA A 74 -17.39 2.66 6.77
C ALA A 74 -17.64 1.61 5.67
N TRP A 75 -18.76 1.72 4.94
CA TRP A 75 -19.10 0.74 3.90
C TRP A 75 -18.09 0.75 2.76
N ASN A 76 -17.68 1.93 2.27
CA ASN A 76 -16.70 2.03 1.18
C ASN A 76 -15.32 1.56 1.63
N ILE A 77 -14.94 1.87 2.87
CA ILE A 77 -13.67 1.40 3.45
C ILE A 77 -13.63 -0.12 3.46
N HIS A 78 -14.68 -0.79 3.96
CA HIS A 78 -14.73 -2.26 3.94
C HIS A 78 -14.68 -2.84 2.52
N ARG A 79 -15.37 -2.24 1.54
CA ARG A 79 -15.30 -2.70 0.14
C ARG A 79 -13.91 -2.55 -0.46
N MET A 80 -13.19 -1.47 -0.13
CA MET A 80 -11.83 -1.25 -0.62
C MET A 80 -10.81 -2.16 0.08
N LEU A 81 -11.00 -2.46 1.37
CA LEU A 81 -10.20 -3.47 2.07
C LEU A 81 -10.43 -4.87 1.48
N GLU A 82 -11.67 -5.25 1.19
CA GLU A 82 -11.96 -6.52 0.50
C GLU A 82 -11.35 -6.57 -0.91
N ALA A 83 -11.38 -5.47 -1.66
CA ALA A 83 -10.73 -5.39 -2.97
C ALA A 83 -9.20 -5.49 -2.86
N ALA A 84 -8.60 -4.97 -1.79
CA ALA A 84 -7.16 -4.98 -1.56
C ALA A 84 -6.58 -6.39 -1.45
N GLU A 85 -7.35 -7.38 -0.96
CA GLU A 85 -6.94 -8.80 -0.86
C GLU A 85 -6.54 -9.40 -2.21
N GLY A 86 -6.98 -8.80 -3.33
CA GLY A 86 -6.65 -9.26 -4.68
C GLY A 86 -5.29 -8.78 -5.22
N PHE A 87 -4.55 -7.95 -4.48
CA PHE A 87 -3.38 -7.25 -5.03
C PHE A 87 -2.08 -7.47 -4.23
N PRO A 88 -0.95 -7.74 -4.90
CA PRO A 88 0.34 -7.97 -4.25
C PRO A 88 1.08 -6.65 -3.97
N ILE A 89 0.46 -5.71 -3.26
CA ILE A 89 1.04 -4.42 -2.89
C ILE A 89 0.49 -3.96 -1.54
N ASN A 90 1.27 -3.20 -0.75
CA ASN A 90 0.74 -2.62 0.48
C ASN A 90 -0.21 -1.46 0.16
N LEU A 91 -1.43 -1.50 0.70
CA LEU A 91 -2.47 -0.49 0.47
C LEU A 91 -2.92 0.13 1.78
N GLY A 92 -3.04 1.46 1.81
CA GLY A 92 -3.60 2.22 2.92
C GLY A 92 -4.69 3.19 2.45
N PHE A 93 -5.85 3.16 3.12
CA PHE A 93 -7.01 3.95 2.73
C PHE A 93 -7.27 5.11 3.69
N LEU A 94 -7.51 6.29 3.14
CA LEU A 94 -7.83 7.53 3.84
C LEU A 94 -9.33 7.79 3.78
N GLY A 95 -9.91 8.21 4.90
CA GLY A 95 -11.31 8.62 4.99
C GLY A 95 -11.56 10.00 4.39
N LYS A 96 -12.81 10.45 4.46
CA LYS A 96 -13.17 11.84 4.21
C LYS A 96 -13.06 12.64 5.51
N GLY A 97 -12.05 13.50 5.59
CA GLY A 97 -11.79 14.37 6.75
C GLY A 97 -12.71 15.60 6.87
N ASN A 98 -13.72 15.75 6.01
CA ASN A 98 -14.62 16.90 6.01
C ASN A 98 -15.93 16.58 6.75
N SER A 99 -16.04 17.04 8.00
CA SER A 99 -17.26 16.94 8.80
C SER A 99 -17.28 18.03 9.88
N SER A 100 -18.46 18.58 10.17
CA SER A 100 -18.66 19.51 11.29
C SER A 100 -18.80 18.79 12.64
N LEU A 101 -19.03 17.47 12.63
CA LEU A 101 -19.19 16.64 13.82
C LEU A 101 -18.20 15.46 13.80
N PRO A 102 -17.68 15.03 14.95
CA PRO A 102 -16.62 14.03 15.01
C PRO A 102 -17.09 12.60 14.69
N ASP A 103 -18.37 12.27 14.86
CA ASP A 103 -18.84 10.88 14.80
C ASP A 103 -18.68 10.28 13.40
N GLY A 104 -18.97 11.06 12.35
CA GLY A 104 -18.73 10.64 10.96
C GLY A 104 -17.25 10.47 10.60
N LEU A 105 -16.32 11.05 11.38
CA LEU A 105 -14.88 10.83 11.19
C LEU A 105 -14.43 9.57 11.94
N ARG A 106 -14.92 9.39 13.17
CA ARG A 106 -14.59 8.24 14.02
C ARG A 106 -15.02 6.91 13.39
N GLU A 107 -16.22 6.85 12.81
CA GLU A 107 -16.71 5.63 12.16
C GLU A 107 -15.79 5.15 11.02
N GLN A 108 -15.11 6.07 10.34
CA GLN A 108 -14.21 5.75 9.24
C GLN A 108 -12.89 5.15 9.77
N VAL A 109 -12.34 5.74 10.83
CA VAL A 109 -11.15 5.21 11.50
C VAL A 109 -11.43 3.83 12.10
N GLU A 110 -12.58 3.66 12.77
CA GLU A 110 -13.01 2.36 13.31
C GLU A 110 -13.21 1.30 12.21
N ALA A 111 -13.64 1.71 11.01
CA ALA A 111 -13.78 0.83 9.85
C ALA A 111 -12.46 0.45 9.17
N GLY A 112 -11.34 1.08 9.57
CA GLY A 112 -10.00 0.76 9.05
C GLY A 112 -9.34 1.85 8.20
N ALA A 113 -9.88 3.08 8.15
CA ALA A 113 -9.12 4.20 7.60
C ALA A 113 -7.88 4.49 8.44
N ILE A 114 -6.75 4.75 7.79
CA ILE A 114 -5.46 5.05 8.45
C ILE A 114 -5.15 6.55 8.52
N GLY A 115 -6.09 7.39 8.09
CA GLY A 115 -5.99 8.85 8.09
C GLY A 115 -7.17 9.53 7.43
#